data_AF-V3YX15-F1
#
_entry.id   AF-V3YX15-F1
#
_cell.length_a   1.000
_cell.length_b   1.000
_cell.length_c   1.000
_cell.angle_alpha   90.00
_cell.angle_beta   90.00
_cell.angle_gamma   90.00
#
_symmetry.space_group_name_H-M   'P 1'
#
loop_
_entity.id
_entity.type
_entity.pdbx_description
1 polymer ?
#
loop_
_entity_poly.entity_id
_entity_poly.type
_entity_poly.pdbx_seq_one_letter_code
_entity_poly.pdbx_strand_id
1 'polypeptide(L)'
;DDAKESDSDDGVEDIDAGKDENGNTHSITSSGKFGKSRRARTAFTYEQLVALENKFKTTRYLSVCERLNLALSLSLTESQVKIWFQNRRTKWKKQNPGLDVNSPTVP
;
A
#
# COMPACT_ATOMS: atom_id res chain seq x y z
N ASP A 1 0.24 -63.36 -4.86
CA ASP A 1 -0.02 -61.92 -4.66
C ASP A 1 -1.02 -61.51 -5.73
N ASP A 2 -2.34 -61.53 -5.50
CA ASP A 2 -3.10 -60.68 -4.54
C ASP A 2 -2.74 -59.20 -4.78
N ALA A 3 -3.63 -58.29 -5.19
CA ALA A 3 -5.03 -58.14 -4.87
C ALA A 3 -5.81 -57.35 -5.94
N LYS A 4 -7.13 -57.54 -5.97
CA LYS A 4 -8.13 -56.61 -6.49
C LYS A 4 -8.27 -55.42 -5.50
N GLU A 5 -8.32 -54.20 -6.01
CA GLU A 5 -9.00 -53.05 -5.38
C GLU A 5 -9.93 -52.49 -6.47
N SER A 6 -11.22 -52.83 -6.48
CA SER A 6 -12.33 -52.27 -5.67
C SER A 6 -12.59 -50.80 -5.96
N ASP A 7 -13.50 -50.61 -6.91
CA ASP A 7 -14.36 -49.44 -7.11
C ASP A 7 -15.11 -49.11 -5.81
N SER A 8 -15.03 -47.87 -5.34
CA SER A 8 -15.97 -47.30 -4.36
C SER A 8 -15.98 -45.77 -4.49
N ASP A 9 -17.04 -45.32 -5.14
CA ASP A 9 -17.75 -44.05 -5.04
C ASP A 9 -17.78 -43.48 -3.60
N ASP A 10 -17.48 -42.18 -3.45
CA ASP A 10 -17.91 -41.41 -2.27
C ASP A 10 -18.08 -39.92 -2.62
N GLY A 11 -19.34 -39.56 -2.89
CA GLY A 11 -20.05 -38.44 -2.23
C GLY A 11 -19.49 -37.02 -2.40
N VAL A 12 -20.02 -36.30 -3.40
CA VAL A 12 -19.96 -34.82 -3.41
C VAL A 12 -21.14 -34.30 -2.59
N GLU A 13 -20.94 -34.08 -1.30
CA GLU A 13 -21.98 -33.53 -0.41
C GLU A 13 -22.03 -31.99 -0.48
N ASP A 14 -23.19 -31.55 -0.99
CA ASP A 14 -24.02 -30.39 -0.64
C ASP A 14 -23.48 -28.95 -0.57
N ILE A 15 -24.08 -28.16 -1.46
CA ILE A 15 -24.09 -26.70 -1.51
C ILE A 15 -25.03 -26.21 -0.40
N ASP A 16 -24.48 -25.78 0.74
CA ASP A 16 -25.26 -25.08 1.77
C ASP A 16 -25.47 -23.62 1.37
N ALA A 17 -26.62 -23.36 0.75
CA ALA A 17 -27.15 -22.02 0.53
C ALA A 17 -27.91 -21.55 1.78
N GLY A 18 -27.16 -21.22 2.84
CA GLY A 18 -27.67 -20.54 4.04
C GLY A 18 -27.82 -19.04 3.80
N LYS A 19 -29.05 -18.59 3.59
CA LYS A 19 -29.47 -17.18 3.60
C LYS A 19 -30.12 -16.87 4.93
N ASP A 20 -29.40 -16.20 5.83
CA ASP A 20 -29.96 -15.57 7.02
C ASP A 20 -29.53 -14.10 7.13
N GLU A 21 -30.54 -13.26 7.36
CA GLU A 21 -30.46 -11.82 7.44
C GLU A 21 -30.00 -11.36 8.84
N ASN A 22 -29.40 -10.17 8.87
CA ASN A 22 -29.29 -9.27 10.03
C ASN A 22 -28.39 -9.68 11.21
N GLY A 23 -27.14 -9.17 11.15
CA GLY A 23 -26.23 -9.11 12.29
C GLY A 23 -25.27 -7.93 12.22
N ASN A 24 -25.80 -6.70 12.25
CA ASN A 24 -25.01 -5.49 12.52
C ASN A 24 -24.42 -5.56 13.94
N THR A 25 -23.20 -6.06 14.08
CA THR A 25 -22.27 -5.75 15.19
C THR A 25 -20.91 -6.38 14.92
N HIS A 26 -19.96 -5.57 14.47
CA HIS A 26 -18.61 -5.63 15.02
C HIS A 26 -18.25 -4.27 15.59
N SER A 27 -18.88 -4.05 16.73
CA SER A 27 -18.33 -3.46 17.94
C SER A 27 -16.98 -2.76 17.79
N ILE A 28 -17.06 -1.44 17.93
CA ILE A 28 -16.02 -0.61 18.53
C ILE A 28 -15.72 -1.20 19.92
N THR A 29 -14.78 -2.13 20.02
CA THR A 29 -14.14 -2.48 21.29
C THR A 29 -12.75 -1.86 21.33
N SER A 30 -12.73 -0.67 21.91
CA SER A 30 -11.59 -0.18 22.65
C SER A 30 -11.19 -1.19 23.72
N SER A 31 -10.08 -1.91 23.51
CA SER A 31 -9.31 -2.52 24.60
C SER A 31 -7.82 -2.35 24.32
N GLY A 32 -7.19 -1.59 25.21
CA GLY A 32 -5.89 -0.99 25.03
C GLY A 32 -4.76 -2.00 24.91
N LYS A 33 -3.91 -1.77 23.91
CA LYS A 33 -2.50 -2.16 23.95
C LYS A 33 -1.66 -0.91 23.67
N PHE A 34 -1.35 -0.20 24.75
CA PHE A 34 -0.27 0.80 24.82
C PHE A 34 -0.34 1.86 23.72
N GLY A 35 -1.02 2.96 24.02
CA GLY A 35 -1.06 4.16 23.20
C GLY A 35 0.33 4.71 22.92
N LYS A 36 0.98 4.20 21.88
CA LYS A 36 1.89 5.04 21.10
C LYS A 36 0.97 6.02 20.42
N SER A 37 0.83 7.22 21.00
CA SER A 37 0.14 8.35 20.36
C SER A 37 0.58 8.36 18.90
N ARG A 38 -0.36 8.01 18.00
CA ARG A 38 -0.06 7.94 16.57
C ARG A 38 0.32 9.37 16.21
N ARG A 39 1.58 9.59 15.86
CA ARG A 39 2.12 10.94 15.64
C ARG A 39 1.13 11.72 14.79
N ALA A 40 0.69 12.87 15.29
CA ALA A 40 -0.35 13.67 14.65
C ALA A 40 -0.02 13.84 13.17
N ARG A 41 -1.01 13.61 12.30
CA ARG A 41 -0.81 13.74 10.86
C ARG A 41 -0.54 15.20 10.56
N THR A 42 0.64 15.50 10.03
CA THR A 42 0.96 16.81 9.50
C THR A 42 0.59 16.84 8.02
N ALA A 43 -0.13 17.89 7.61
CA ALA A 43 -0.44 18.15 6.21
C ALA A 43 0.68 18.98 5.58
N PHE A 44 1.01 18.72 4.32
CA PHE A 44 1.90 19.57 3.53
C PHE A 44 1.12 20.74 2.95
N THR A 45 1.78 21.89 2.81
CA THR A 45 1.20 23.05 2.13
C THR A 45 1.07 22.78 0.62
N TYR A 46 0.25 23.58 -0.06
CA TYR A 46 0.11 23.48 -1.52
C TYR A 46 1.46 23.67 -2.23
N GLU A 47 2.23 24.69 -1.85
CA GLU A 47 3.54 24.97 -2.44
C GLU A 47 4.52 23.80 -2.26
N GLN A 48 4.54 23.18 -1.08
CA GLN A 48 5.35 21.99 -0.82
C GLN A 48 4.95 20.84 -1.74
N LEU A 49 3.64 20.60 -1.92
CA LEU A 49 3.14 19.54 -2.81
C LEU A 49 3.50 19.80 -4.27
N VAL A 50 3.40 21.05 -4.75
CA VAL A 50 3.77 21.44 -6.11
C VAL A 50 5.25 21.17 -6.36
N ALA A 51 6.13 21.58 -5.44
CA ALA A 51 7.57 21.35 -5.57
C ALA A 51 7.92 19.85 -5.55
N LEU A 52 7.32 19.07 -4.64
CA LEU A 52 7.48 17.62 -4.56
C LEU A 52 7.05 16.93 -5.86
N GLU A 53 5.90 17.33 -6.41
CA GLU A 53 5.38 16.79 -7.67
C GLU A 53 6.26 17.16 -8.86
N ASN A 54 6.74 18.41 -8.92
CA ASN A 54 7.64 18.86 -9.99
C ASN A 54 8.95 18.07 -9.98
N LYS A 55 9.55 17.83 -8.81
CA LYS A 55 10.74 16.97 -8.72
C LYS A 55 10.43 15.52 -9.12
N PHE A 56 9.25 14.99 -8.78
CA PHE A 56 8.83 13.63 -9.12
C PHE A 56 8.69 13.41 -10.65
N LYS A 57 8.23 14.42 -11.39
CA LYS A 57 8.15 14.38 -12.85
C LYS A 57 9.53 14.19 -13.49
N THR A 58 10.55 14.83 -12.93
CA THR A 58 11.94 14.70 -13.39
C THR A 58 12.56 13.37 -13.00
N THR A 59 12.34 12.93 -11.75
CA THR A 59 12.84 11.64 -11.27
C THR A 59 11.91 11.01 -10.26
N ARG A 60 11.62 9.72 -10.45
CA ARG A 60 10.71 8.94 -9.57
C ARG A 60 11.42 8.42 -8.31
N TYR A 61 12.75 8.48 -8.29
CA TYR A 61 13.61 8.08 -7.18
C TYR A 61 14.63 9.17 -6.88
N LEU A 62 14.86 9.44 -5.59
CA LEU A 62 15.85 10.43 -5.16
C LEU A 62 17.04 9.71 -4.52
N SER A 63 18.24 10.17 -4.84
CA SER A 63 19.43 9.89 -4.04
C SER A 63 19.35 10.53 -2.65
N VAL A 64 20.21 10.10 -1.72
CA VAL A 64 20.26 10.65 -0.36
C VAL A 64 20.50 12.17 -0.39
N CYS A 65 21.47 12.63 -1.17
CA CYS A 65 21.80 14.05 -1.31
C CYS A 65 20.61 14.86 -1.84
N GLU A 66 19.92 14.36 -2.87
CA GLU A 66 18.74 15.05 -3.41
C GLU A 66 17.59 15.14 -2.42
N ARG A 67 17.37 14.09 -1.61
CA ARG A 67 16.35 14.13 -0.54
C ARG A 67 16.67 15.20 0.50
N LEU A 68 17.93 15.27 0.93
CA LEU A 68 18.38 16.25 1.93
C LEU A 68 18.20 17.67 1.39
N ASN A 69 18.64 17.94 0.16
CA ASN A 69 18.48 19.25 -0.46
C ASN A 69 17.01 19.67 -0.57
N LEU A 70 16.15 18.76 -1.05
CA LEU A 70 14.72 19.06 -1.17
C LEU A 70 14.05 19.27 0.18
N ALA A 71 14.43 18.50 1.20
CA ALA A 71 13.94 18.64 2.56
C ALA A 71 14.27 20.02 3.13
N LEU A 72 15.51 20.48 2.97
CA LEU A 72 15.95 21.81 3.40
C LEU A 72 15.16 22.92 2.67
N SER A 73 15.04 22.85 1.35
CA SER A 73 14.32 23.87 0.57
C SER A 73 12.83 23.98 0.92
N LEU A 74 12.20 22.89 1.36
CA LEU A 74 10.76 22.84 1.69
C LEU A 74 10.47 22.95 3.19
N SER A 75 11.50 23.12 4.03
CA SER A 75 11.38 23.06 5.50
C SER A 75 10.69 21.78 5.98
N LEU A 76 11.08 20.64 5.40
CA LEU A 76 10.64 19.31 5.76
C LEU A 76 11.82 18.48 6.26
N THR A 77 11.53 17.32 6.87
CA THR A 77 12.57 16.33 7.19
C THR A 77 12.83 15.41 6.01
N GLU A 78 14.04 14.87 5.91
CA GLU A 78 14.40 13.86 4.90
C GLU A 78 13.42 12.68 4.90
N SER A 79 12.98 12.26 6.11
CA SER A 79 12.02 11.18 6.29
C SER A 79 10.65 11.51 5.69
N GLN A 80 10.16 12.75 5.84
CA GLN A 80 8.90 13.19 5.22
C GLN A 80 8.99 13.16 3.69
N VAL A 81 10.10 13.65 3.12
CA VAL A 81 10.34 13.58 1.67
C VAL A 81 10.39 12.12 1.21
N LYS A 82 11.10 11.25 1.93
CA LYS A 82 11.16 9.80 1.65
C LYS A 82 9.77 9.16 1.63
N ILE A 83 8.96 9.41 2.66
CA ILE A 83 7.60 8.86 2.78
C ILE A 83 6.71 9.39 1.66
N TRP A 84 6.78 10.69 1.35
CA TRP A 84 6.00 11.27 0.27
C TRP A 84 6.35 10.63 -1.08
N PHE A 85 7.63 10.48 -1.42
CA PHE A 85 8.07 9.84 -2.66
C PHE A 85 7.64 8.36 -2.73
N GLN A 86 7.68 7.65 -1.61
CA GLN A 86 7.17 6.27 -1.54
C GLN A 86 5.66 6.22 -1.83
N ASN A 87 4.88 7.07 -1.17
CA ASN A 87 3.43 7.16 -1.39
C ASN A 87 3.11 7.57 -2.83
N ARG A 88 3.90 8.49 -3.39
CA ARG A 88 3.72 8.98 -4.76
C ARG A 88 3.95 7.87 -5.78
N ARG A 89 5.01 7.06 -5.63
CA ARG A 89 5.26 5.88 -6.48
C ARG A 89 4.12 4.86 -6.39
N THR A 90 3.62 4.57 -5.19
CA THR A 90 2.47 3.67 -5.01
C THR A 90 1.25 4.17 -5.78
N LYS A 91 0.92 5.47 -5.67
CA LYS A 91 -0.19 6.07 -6.42
C LYS A 91 0.06 6.03 -7.93
N TRP A 92 1.27 6.35 -8.37
CA TRP A 92 1.63 6.34 -9.79
C TRP A 92 1.49 4.94 -10.40
N LYS A 93 1.97 3.90 -9.71
CA LYS A 93 1.83 2.50 -10.14
C LYS A 93 0.35 2.08 -10.26
N LYS A 94 -0.50 2.52 -9.32
CA LYS A 94 -1.95 2.24 -9.39
C LYS A 94 -2.63 2.91 -10.59
N GLN A 95 -2.15 4.08 -11.00
CA GLN A 95 -2.68 4.84 -12.14
C GLN A 95 -2.11 4.38 -13.48
N ASN A 96 -0.97 3.70 -13.49
CA ASN A 96 -0.27 3.23 -14.69
C ASN A 96 -0.01 1.71 -14.58
N PRO A 97 -1.06 0.88 -14.61
CA PRO A 97 -0.90 -0.56 -14.56
C PRO A 97 -0.08 -1.04 -15.78
N GLY A 98 0.97 -1.82 -15.54
CA GLY A 98 1.85 -2.34 -16.60
C GLY A 98 3.10 -1.51 -16.91
N LEU A 99 3.21 -0.27 -16.39
CA LEU A 99 4.47 0.48 -16.42
C LEU A 99 5.19 0.27 -15.09
N ASP A 100 6.07 -0.72 -15.05
CA ASP A 100 6.94 -0.88 -13.90
C ASP A 100 7.99 0.26 -13.90
N VAL A 101 8.04 1.02 -12.81
CA VAL A 101 9.02 2.11 -12.65
C VAL A 101 10.47 1.62 -12.57
N ASN A 102 10.66 0.29 -12.51
CA ASN A 102 11.93 -0.39 -12.52
C ASN A 102 12.35 -0.86 -13.91
N SER A 103 11.52 -0.67 -14.95
CA SER A 103 11.89 -0.93 -16.33
C SER A 103 12.68 0.29 -16.79
N PRO A 104 13.98 0.16 -17.10
CA PRO A 104 14.68 1.24 -17.76
C PRO A 104 13.92 1.52 -19.06
N THR A 105 13.49 2.77 -19.25
CA THR A 105 13.09 3.25 -20.56
C THR A 105 14.31 3.11 -21.45
N VAL A 106 14.32 2.05 -22.26
CA VAL A 106 15.32 1.87 -23.32
C VAL A 106 15.10 3.01 -24.32
N PRO A 107 16.15 3.74 -24.72
CA PRO A 107 16.06 4.83 -25.68
C PRO A 107 15.54 4.38 -27.05
#